data_AF-A0A848LY05-F1
#
_entry.id   AF-A0A848LY05-F1
#
_cell.length_a   1.000
_cell.length_b   1.000
_cell.length_c   1.000
_cell.angle_alpha   90.00
_cell.angle_beta   90.00
_cell.angle_gamma   90.00
#
_symmetry.space_group_name_H-M   'P 1'
#
loop_
_entity.id
_entity.type
_entity.pdbx_description
1 polymer ?
#
loop_
_entity_poly.entity_id
_entity_poly.type
_entity_poly.pdbx_seq_one_letter_code
_entity_poly.pdbx_strand_id
1 'polypeptide(L)'
;MTRWLPLALLLLPACALFHRPPRPVHAPPEEAARFSFPETGIPEEGLRAVPGAMVRAIQLAMEDFYPWDKKPPTSEGPEWECLYRRESYGVYAAPYQDDVILVSIVLEPQACGGRAVPHDMGALYAVDTRSWRILAVQR
;
A
#
# COMPACT_ATOMS: atom_id res chain seq x y z
N MET A 1 29.25 -12.08 -46.87
CA MET A 1 27.98 -12.61 -46.31
C MET A 1 28.35 -13.28 -44.99
N THR A 2 28.00 -12.87 -43.77
CA THR A 2 27.00 -11.91 -43.28
C THR A 2 27.40 -11.61 -41.81
N ARG A 3 28.01 -10.46 -41.52
CA ARG A 3 28.43 -10.02 -40.17
C ARG A 3 27.29 -9.23 -39.49
N TRP A 4 26.17 -9.88 -39.21
CA TRP A 4 24.95 -9.21 -38.68
C TRP A 4 24.38 -9.88 -37.41
N LEU A 5 25.18 -10.65 -36.66
CA LEU A 5 24.70 -11.34 -35.46
C LEU A 5 24.67 -10.53 -34.13
N PRO A 6 25.50 -9.51 -33.87
CA PRO A 6 25.48 -8.86 -32.55
C PRO A 6 24.34 -7.85 -32.34
N LEU A 7 23.62 -7.44 -33.40
CA LEU A 7 22.55 -6.43 -33.29
C LEU A 7 21.23 -7.01 -32.70
N ALA A 8 21.04 -8.34 -32.75
CA ALA A 8 19.80 -8.98 -32.31
C ALA A 8 19.63 -9.05 -30.78
N LEU A 9 20.72 -9.05 -30.00
CA LEU A 9 20.68 -9.08 -28.53
C LEU A 9 20.34 -7.72 -27.89
N LEU A 10 20.47 -6.61 -28.63
CA LEU A 10 20.11 -5.27 -28.15
C LEU A 10 18.60 -4.97 -28.28
N LEU A 11 17.82 -5.89 -28.85
CA LEU A 11 16.37 -5.79 -29.02
C LEU A 11 15.59 -6.62 -27.98
N LEU A 12 16.24 -7.09 -26.91
CA LEU A 12 15.53 -7.68 -25.78
C LEU A 12 14.51 -6.66 -25.25
N PRO A 13 13.26 -7.06 -25.01
CA PRO A 13 12.18 -6.14 -24.70
C PRO A 13 12.42 -5.54 -23.31
N ALA A 14 13.02 -4.34 -23.27
CA ALA A 14 13.17 -3.55 -22.06
C ALA A 14 11.82 -3.32 -21.34
N CYS A 15 10.69 -3.47 -22.05
CA CYS A 15 9.34 -3.43 -21.49
C CYS A 15 9.00 -4.59 -20.53
N ALA A 16 9.71 -5.72 -20.58
CA ALA A 16 9.45 -6.85 -19.68
C ALA A 16 9.90 -6.56 -18.23
N LEU A 17 10.77 -5.56 -18.02
CA LEU A 17 11.23 -5.15 -16.70
C LEU A 17 10.27 -4.17 -16.01
N PHE A 18 9.32 -3.57 -16.75
CA PHE A 18 8.29 -2.70 -16.18
C PHE A 18 7.05 -3.51 -15.79
N HIS A 19 7.16 -4.30 -14.72
CA HIS A 19 5.98 -4.88 -14.08
C HIS A 19 5.14 -3.74 -13.48
N ARG A 20 3.91 -3.57 -13.97
CA ARG A 20 2.95 -2.68 -13.31
C ARG A 20 2.59 -3.27 -11.96
N PRO A 21 2.46 -2.45 -10.91
CA PRO A 21 1.92 -2.92 -9.64
C PRO A 21 0.55 -3.59 -9.89
N PRO A 22 0.25 -4.69 -9.19
CA PRO A 22 -1.00 -5.39 -9.37
C PRO A 22 -2.16 -4.44 -9.08
N ARG A 23 -3.18 -4.46 -9.95
CA ARG A 23 -4.43 -3.74 -9.69
C ARG A 23 -5.31 -4.56 -8.74
N PRO A 24 -6.15 -3.91 -7.92
CA PRO A 24 -7.15 -4.61 -7.13
C PRO A 24 -8.01 -5.53 -7.99
N VAL A 25 -8.35 -6.70 -7.44
CA VAL A 25 -9.23 -7.65 -8.10
C VAL A 25 -10.66 -7.10 -8.06
N HIS A 26 -11.33 -7.06 -9.21
CA HIS A 26 -12.74 -6.71 -9.29
C HIS A 26 -13.61 -7.95 -9.02
N ALA A 27 -14.73 -7.77 -8.33
CA ALA A 27 -15.72 -8.83 -8.13
C ALA A 27 -16.29 -9.32 -9.48
N PRO A 28 -16.75 -10.58 -9.58
CA PRO A 28 -17.43 -11.10 -10.76
C PRO A 28 -18.67 -10.25 -11.11
N PRO A 29 -19.04 -10.13 -12.41
CA PRO A 29 -20.18 -9.33 -12.82
C PRO A 29 -21.49 -9.71 -12.13
N GLU A 30 -21.70 -11.00 -11.86
CA GLU A 30 -22.90 -11.55 -11.22
C GLU A 30 -23.02 -11.15 -9.74
N GLU A 31 -21.90 -10.92 -9.07
CA GLU A 31 -21.86 -10.41 -7.69
C GLU A 31 -22.02 -8.90 -7.68
N ALA A 32 -21.27 -8.19 -8.54
CA ALA A 32 -21.34 -6.74 -8.65
C ALA A 32 -22.75 -6.25 -9.01
N ALA A 33 -23.48 -6.97 -9.86
CA ALA A 33 -24.85 -6.63 -10.23
C ALA A 33 -25.86 -6.69 -9.07
N ARG A 34 -25.51 -7.33 -7.94
CA ARG A 34 -26.36 -7.40 -6.75
C ARG A 34 -26.20 -6.18 -5.84
N PHE A 35 -25.15 -5.39 -6.02
CA PHE A 35 -24.90 -4.19 -5.25
C PHE A 35 -25.58 -2.97 -5.90
N SER A 36 -26.39 -2.27 -5.12
CA SER A 36 -27.00 -1.00 -5.52
C SER A 36 -26.43 0.11 -4.66
N PHE A 37 -25.99 1.18 -5.29
CA PHE A 37 -25.58 2.38 -4.57
C PHE A 37 -26.80 3.03 -3.88
N PRO A 38 -26.65 3.58 -2.66
CA PRO A 38 -27.71 4.38 -2.06
C PRO A 38 -28.07 5.58 -2.92
N GLU A 39 -29.36 5.87 -3.09
CA GLU A 39 -29.85 6.98 -3.92
C GLU A 39 -29.38 8.35 -3.41
N THR A 40 -29.16 8.45 -2.09
CA THR A 40 -28.69 9.67 -1.41
C THR A 40 -27.17 9.87 -1.50
N GLY A 41 -26.43 8.94 -2.13
CA GLY A 41 -24.97 8.97 -2.15
C GLY A 41 -24.35 8.44 -0.86
N ILE A 42 -23.23 9.04 -0.43
CA ILE A 42 -22.52 8.61 0.78
C ILE A 42 -23.32 9.02 2.02
N PRO A 43 -23.62 8.11 2.96
CA PRO A 43 -24.26 8.48 4.23
C PRO A 43 -23.46 9.55 4.97
N GLU A 44 -24.15 10.56 5.52
CA GLU A 44 -23.50 11.62 6.31
C GLU A 44 -22.96 11.09 7.65
N GLU A 45 -23.62 10.09 8.22
CA GLU A 45 -23.17 9.43 9.44
C GLU A 45 -21.82 8.74 9.20
N GLY A 46 -20.80 9.18 9.93
CA GLY A 46 -19.45 8.64 9.79
C GLY A 46 -18.71 9.10 8.53
N LEU A 47 -19.26 10.03 7.74
CA LEU A 47 -18.57 10.60 6.59
C LEU A 47 -17.28 11.30 7.04
N ARG A 48 -16.15 10.95 6.40
CA ARG A 48 -14.86 11.60 6.62
C ARG A 48 -14.32 12.10 5.29
N ALA A 49 -14.14 13.42 5.18
CA ALA A 49 -13.41 14.00 4.07
C ALA A 49 -11.91 13.78 4.29
N VAL A 50 -11.27 13.03 3.37
CA VAL A 50 -9.81 12.82 3.39
C VAL A 50 -9.20 13.66 2.28
N PRO A 51 -8.37 14.68 2.59
CA PRO A 51 -7.73 15.51 1.57
C PRO A 51 -6.89 14.66 0.60
N GLY A 52 -6.90 14.99 -0.69
CA GLY A 52 -6.15 14.22 -1.70
C GLY A 52 -4.65 14.10 -1.41
N ALA A 53 -4.05 15.14 -0.82
CA ALA A 53 -2.65 15.10 -0.39
C ALA A 53 -2.40 14.06 0.71
N MET A 54 -3.34 13.94 1.64
CA MET A 54 -3.29 12.93 2.70
C MET A 54 -3.46 11.52 2.13
N VAL A 55 -4.40 11.33 1.19
CA VAL A 55 -4.56 10.04 0.48
C VAL A 55 -3.25 9.61 -0.17
N ARG A 56 -2.59 10.53 -0.90
CA ARG A 56 -1.32 10.24 -1.58
C ARG A 56 -0.17 9.98 -0.60
N ALA A 57 -0.09 10.72 0.50
CA ALA A 57 0.92 10.48 1.53
C ALA A 57 0.76 9.10 2.19
N ILE A 58 -0.48 8.74 2.54
CA ILE A 58 -0.82 7.41 3.07
C ILE A 58 -0.44 6.32 2.06
N GLN A 59 -0.77 6.51 0.78
CA GLN A 59 -0.41 5.57 -0.27
C GLN A 59 1.11 5.36 -0.33
N LEU A 60 1.90 6.44 -0.39
CA LEU A 60 3.37 6.34 -0.42
C LEU A 60 3.93 5.59 0.79
N ALA A 61 3.45 5.91 1.99
CA ALA A 61 3.89 5.24 3.22
C ALA A 61 3.54 3.75 3.21
N MET A 62 2.33 3.39 2.79
CA MET A 62 1.89 1.98 2.73
C MET A 62 2.60 1.17 1.65
N GLU A 63 2.92 1.77 0.50
CA GLU A 63 3.71 1.09 -0.54
C GLU A 63 5.16 0.85 -0.13
N ASP A 64 5.74 1.71 0.71
CA ASP A 64 7.09 1.49 1.28
C ASP A 64 7.06 0.46 2.43
N PHE A 65 6.12 0.61 3.38
CA PHE A 65 6.01 -0.27 4.54
C PHE A 65 5.61 -1.70 4.16
N TYR A 66 4.65 -1.83 3.25
CA TYR A 66 4.01 -3.09 2.92
C TYR A 66 3.50 -3.14 1.46
N PRO A 67 4.40 -3.30 0.46
CA PRO A 67 4.00 -3.33 -0.95
C PRO A 67 3.08 -4.51 -1.28
N TRP A 68 2.27 -4.37 -2.33
CA TRP A 68 1.22 -5.33 -2.72
C TRP A 68 1.69 -6.76 -2.97
N ASP A 69 2.96 -6.94 -3.32
CA ASP A 69 3.57 -8.23 -3.67
C ASP A 69 4.40 -8.84 -2.53
N LYS A 70 4.40 -8.20 -1.34
CA LYS A 70 5.09 -8.73 -0.15
C LYS A 70 4.42 -10.01 0.31
N LYS A 71 5.18 -11.11 0.27
CA LYS A 71 4.73 -12.44 0.70
C LYS A 71 5.26 -12.76 2.10
N PRO A 72 4.51 -13.54 2.92
CA PRO A 72 5.05 -14.11 4.14
C PRO A 72 6.27 -14.99 3.84
N PRO A 73 7.33 -14.94 4.68
CA PRO A 73 8.41 -15.90 4.63
C PRO A 73 7.85 -17.30 4.77
N THR A 74 8.22 -18.20 3.86
CA THR A 74 7.73 -19.59 3.87
C THR A 74 8.16 -20.35 5.13
N SER A 75 9.18 -19.86 5.85
CA SER A 75 9.70 -20.42 7.09
C SER A 75 8.94 -20.01 8.36
N GLU A 76 8.06 -19.02 8.26
CA GLU A 76 7.30 -18.49 9.39
C GLU A 76 5.90 -19.11 9.34
N GLY A 77 5.53 -19.86 10.38
CA GLY A 77 4.30 -20.65 10.42
C GLY A 77 3.00 -19.84 10.21
N PRO A 78 1.83 -20.52 10.11
CA PRO A 78 0.54 -19.88 9.83
C PRO A 78 0.19 -18.69 10.75
N GLU A 79 0.73 -18.68 11.95
CA GLU A 79 0.57 -17.60 12.93
C GLU A 79 1.19 -16.25 12.51
N TRP A 80 2.13 -16.25 11.55
CA TRP A 80 2.75 -15.03 11.02
C TRP A 80 1.98 -14.46 9.84
N GLU A 81 1.13 -15.26 9.19
CA GLU A 81 0.41 -14.85 7.97
C GLU A 81 -0.43 -13.59 8.17
N CYS A 82 -0.99 -13.38 9.37
CA CYS A 82 -1.76 -12.15 9.67
C CYS A 82 -0.89 -10.89 9.60
N LEU A 83 0.35 -10.94 10.08
CA LEU A 83 1.29 -9.80 10.04
C LEU A 83 1.67 -9.42 8.62
N TYR A 84 1.45 -10.32 7.68
CA TYR A 84 1.71 -10.12 6.27
C TYR A 84 0.50 -9.64 5.46
N ARG A 85 -0.55 -9.16 6.15
CA ARG A 85 -1.77 -8.61 5.56
C ARG A 85 -1.87 -7.10 5.82
N ARG A 86 -2.16 -6.31 4.78
CA ARG A 86 -2.23 -4.83 4.90
C ARG A 86 -3.36 -4.39 5.83
N GLU A 87 -4.46 -5.15 5.87
CA GLU A 87 -5.61 -4.93 6.76
C GLU A 87 -5.30 -5.16 8.24
N SER A 88 -4.15 -5.74 8.58
CA SER A 88 -3.74 -5.90 9.98
C SER A 88 -3.17 -4.61 10.58
N TYR A 89 -2.97 -3.56 9.78
CA TYR A 89 -2.38 -2.31 10.21
C TYR A 89 -3.36 -1.14 10.12
N GLY A 90 -3.42 -0.35 11.18
CA GLY A 90 -4.08 0.94 11.24
C GLY A 90 -3.18 2.05 10.71
N VAL A 91 -3.78 3.07 10.09
CA VAL A 91 -3.05 4.23 9.57
C VAL A 91 -3.63 5.52 10.14
N TYR A 92 -2.76 6.33 10.73
CA TYR A 92 -3.06 7.67 11.21
C TYR A 92 -2.23 8.67 10.42
N ALA A 93 -2.84 9.75 9.94
CA ALA A 93 -2.13 10.76 9.18
C ALA A 93 -2.55 12.16 9.61
N ALA A 94 -1.58 13.08 9.65
CA ALA A 94 -1.81 14.47 9.97
C ALA A 94 -0.83 15.37 9.21
N PRO A 95 -1.26 16.58 8.80
CA PRO A 95 -0.32 17.60 8.37
C PRO A 95 0.70 17.89 9.46
N TYR A 96 1.92 18.17 9.03
CA TYR A 96 3.02 18.62 9.86
C TYR A 96 3.59 19.90 9.23
N GLN A 97 4.50 20.57 9.93
CA GLN A 97 5.14 21.81 9.48
C GLN A 97 5.53 21.77 7.99
N ASP A 98 5.38 22.93 7.34
CA ASP A 98 5.53 23.12 5.89
C ASP A 98 4.61 22.19 5.07
N ASP A 99 5.10 21.68 3.94
CA ASP A 99 4.39 20.79 3.02
C ASP A 99 4.55 19.31 3.40
N VAL A 100 4.63 18.99 4.69
CA VAL A 100 4.87 17.63 5.17
C VAL A 100 3.60 17.02 5.74
N ILE A 101 3.35 15.74 5.44
CA ILE A 101 2.34 14.93 6.13
C ILE A 101 3.07 13.82 6.88
N LEU A 102 2.75 13.69 8.17
CA LEU A 102 3.15 12.54 8.96
C LEU A 102 2.15 11.41 8.78
N VAL A 103 2.64 10.20 8.58
CA VAL A 103 1.83 8.98 8.46
C VAL A 103 2.37 7.93 9.43
N SER A 104 1.58 7.58 10.43
CA SER A 104 1.87 6.51 11.38
C SER A 104 1.14 5.25 10.96
N ILE A 105 1.87 4.16 10.80
CA ILE A 105 1.34 2.81 10.55
C ILE A 105 1.61 1.99 11.80
N VAL A 106 0.59 1.33 12.33
CA VAL A 106 0.68 0.53 13.55
C VAL A 106 -0.10 -0.76 13.38
N LEU A 107 0.39 -1.87 13.95
CA LEU A 107 -0.41 -3.08 13.99
C LEU A 107 -1.66 -2.87 14.85
N GLU A 108 -2.82 -3.23 14.33
CA GLU A 108 -4.06 -3.21 15.10
C GLU A 108 -4.01 -4.28 16.20
N PRO A 109 -4.29 -3.92 17.47
CA PRO A 109 -4.11 -4.83 18.61
C PRO A 109 -4.85 -6.17 18.51
N GLN A 110 -5.95 -6.20 17.76
CA GLN A 110 -6.81 -7.37 17.60
C GLN A 110 -6.60 -8.11 16.27
N ALA A 111 -5.77 -7.59 15.36
CA ALA A 111 -5.60 -8.20 14.03
C ALA A 111 -4.96 -9.59 14.09
N CYS A 112 -4.10 -9.84 15.08
CA CYS A 112 -3.29 -11.05 15.20
C CYS A 112 -3.51 -11.82 16.52
N GLY A 113 -4.76 -11.93 16.98
CA GLY A 113 -5.13 -12.85 18.07
C GLY A 113 -4.57 -12.49 19.46
N GLY A 114 -4.22 -11.22 19.70
CA GLY A 114 -3.86 -10.71 21.03
C GLY A 114 -2.54 -11.24 21.62
N ARG A 115 -1.74 -11.98 20.84
CA ARG A 115 -0.34 -12.24 21.21
C ARG A 115 0.39 -10.90 21.21
N ALA A 116 1.19 -10.65 22.25
CA ALA A 116 2.01 -9.46 22.37
C ALA A 116 2.88 -9.33 21.12
N VAL A 117 2.39 -8.57 20.16
CA VAL A 117 3.15 -8.21 18.98
C VAL A 117 4.18 -7.20 19.49
N PRO A 118 5.48 -7.41 19.21
CA PRO A 118 6.49 -6.51 19.71
C PRO A 118 6.17 -5.07 19.29
N HIS A 119 6.44 -4.14 20.20
CA HIS A 119 6.09 -2.71 20.10
C HIS A 119 6.74 -1.99 18.91
N ASP A 120 7.60 -2.67 18.16
CA ASP A 120 8.33 -2.24 16.98
C ASP A 120 7.60 -2.57 15.65
N MET A 121 6.41 -3.18 15.70
CA MET A 121 5.62 -3.46 14.50
C MET A 121 4.80 -2.26 14.05
N GLY A 122 5.51 -1.31 13.44
CA GLY A 122 4.95 -0.11 12.85
C GLY A 122 6.01 0.76 12.22
N ALA A 123 5.60 1.95 11.79
CA ALA A 123 6.53 2.97 11.33
C ALA A 123 5.85 4.35 11.30
N LEU A 124 6.62 5.40 11.58
CA LEU A 124 6.24 6.78 11.35
C LEU A 124 7.00 7.33 10.14
N TYR A 125 6.24 7.79 9.16
CA TYR A 125 6.74 8.37 7.91
C TYR A 125 6.56 9.89 7.92
N ALA A 126 7.54 10.61 7.38
CA ALA A 126 7.39 12.00 6.97
C ALA A 126 7.38 12.07 5.44
N VAL A 127 6.31 12.61 4.85
CA VAL A 127 6.13 12.69 3.40
C VAL A 127 6.03 14.14 2.94
N ASP A 128 6.91 14.56 2.03
CA ASP A 128 6.85 15.87 1.38
C ASP A 128 5.79 15.85 0.27
N THR A 129 4.81 16.74 0.37
CA THR A 129 3.67 16.86 -0.55
C THR A 129 3.97 17.75 -1.76
N ARG A 130 5.08 18.50 -1.77
CA ARG A 130 5.53 19.23 -2.96
C ARG A 130 6.13 18.31 -4.01
N SER A 131 7.10 17.49 -3.59
CA SER A 131 7.82 16.58 -4.50
C SER A 131 7.34 15.13 -4.41
N TRP A 132 6.41 14.83 -3.50
CA TRP A 132 5.81 13.50 -3.31
C TRP A 132 6.83 12.41 -3.01
N ARG A 133 7.68 12.66 -2.01
CA ARG A 133 8.74 11.74 -1.56
C ARG A 133 8.72 11.54 -0.06
N ILE A 134 9.16 10.36 0.38
CA ILE A 134 9.41 10.07 1.79
C ILE A 134 10.71 10.78 2.20
N LEU A 135 10.63 11.61 3.23
CA LEU A 135 11.77 12.35 3.79
C LEU A 135 12.48 11.53 4.87
N ALA A 136 11.72 10.82 5.70
CA ALA A 136 12.24 10.05 6.82
C ALA A 136 11.27 8.93 7.22
N VAL A 137 11.83 7.88 7.82
CA VAL A 137 11.11 6.76 8.42
C VAL A 137 11.69 6.48 9.79
N GLN A 138 10.82 6.36 10.80
CA GLN A 138 11.14 5.87 12.14
C GLN A 138 10.44 4.53 12.34
N ARG A 139 11.17 3.52 12.81
CA ARG A 139 10.69 2.15 13.10
C ARG A 139 10.99 1.82 14.55
#